data_AF-C9JIK8-F1
#
_entry.id   AF-C9JIK8-F1
#
_cell.length_a   1.000
_cell.length_b   1.000
_cell.length_c   1.000
_cell.angle_alpha   90.00
_cell.angle_beta   90.00
_cell.angle_gamma   90.00
#
_symmetry.space_group_name_H-M   'P 1'
#
loop_
_entity.id
_entity.type
_entity.pdbx_description
1 polymer ?
#
loop_
_entity_poly.entity_id
_entity_poly.type
_entity_poly.pdbx_seq_one_letter_code
_entity_poly.pdbx_strand_id
1 'polypeptide(L)'
;MDAATLTYDTLRFAEFEDFPETSEPVWILGRKYSIFTEKDEILSDVASRLWFTYRKNFPAIGGTGPTSDTGWGCMLRCGQMIFAQALVCRHLGRDWRWTQRKRQPDSYFSVLNAFIDRKDSYYSIHQIGRLCRTSVPCAGATAFPADSDRHCNGFPAGAEVTNRPSPWRPLVLLIPLRLGLTDINEAYVETLKHCFMMPQSLGVIGGKPNSAHYFIGYV
;
A
#
# COMPACT_ATOMS: atom_id res chain seq x y z
N MET A 1 6.06 -0.24 29.05
CA MET A 1 5.55 0.32 27.78
C MET A 1 6.23 1.65 27.60
N ASP A 2 6.99 1.83 26.52
CA ASP A 2 7.88 2.98 26.37
C ASP A 2 7.14 4.19 25.77
N ALA A 3 7.25 5.36 26.40
CA ALA A 3 6.46 6.56 26.08
C ALA A 3 6.68 7.06 24.63
N ALA A 4 7.86 6.77 24.06
CA ALA A 4 8.21 7.07 22.67
C ALA A 4 7.35 6.34 21.62
N THR A 5 6.61 5.29 22.00
CA THR A 5 5.81 4.50 21.05
C THR A 5 4.46 5.16 20.73
N LEU A 6 3.92 5.98 21.65
CA LEU A 6 2.62 6.62 21.49
C LEU A 6 2.68 7.89 20.62
N THR A 7 3.84 8.55 20.53
CA THR A 7 4.03 9.79 19.77
C THR A 7 3.93 9.59 18.26
N TYR A 8 4.08 8.37 17.76
CA TYR A 8 3.95 8.02 16.34
C TYR A 8 2.53 7.59 15.94
N ASP A 9 1.59 7.50 16.89
CA ASP A 9 0.17 7.27 16.62
C ASP A 9 -0.53 8.61 16.30
N THR A 10 0.00 9.32 15.29
CA THR A 10 -0.47 10.67 14.94
C THR A 10 -1.91 10.67 14.43
N LEU A 11 -2.36 9.56 13.84
CA LEU A 11 -3.75 9.38 13.40
C LEU A 11 -4.75 9.38 14.56
N ARG A 12 -4.33 8.97 15.77
CA ARG A 12 -5.19 8.99 16.95
C ARG A 12 -5.60 10.40 17.37
N PHE A 13 -4.74 11.39 17.08
CA PHE A 13 -4.94 12.78 17.45
C PHE A 13 -5.17 13.68 16.22
N ALA A 14 -5.34 13.08 15.04
CA ALA A 14 -5.66 13.82 13.83
C ALA A 14 -7.10 14.35 13.94
N GLU A 15 -7.30 15.59 13.48
CA GLU A 15 -8.64 16.12 13.27
C GLU A 15 -9.23 15.45 12.02
N PHE A 16 -10.43 14.88 12.16
CA PHE A 16 -11.16 14.27 11.06
C PHE A 16 -12.22 15.27 10.61
N GLU A 17 -11.96 15.95 9.50
CA GLU A 17 -12.97 16.77 8.84
C GLU A 17 -13.78 15.91 7.86
N ASP A 18 -15.07 16.22 7.76
CA ASP A 18 -15.91 15.68 6.68
C ASP A 18 -15.40 16.17 5.31
N PHE A 19 -15.73 15.44 4.24
CA PHE A 19 -15.38 15.86 2.88
C PHE A 19 -15.88 17.30 2.61
N PRO A 20 -15.04 18.17 2.01
CA PRO A 20 -15.44 19.53 1.73
C PRO A 20 -16.59 19.53 0.71
N GLU A 21 -17.64 20.29 1.00
CA GLU A 21 -18.79 20.44 0.10
C GLU A 21 -18.38 21.30 -1.10
N THR A 22 -17.89 20.66 -2.15
CA THR A 22 -17.41 21.30 -3.38
C THR A 22 -18.04 20.67 -4.62
N SER A 23 -18.11 21.44 -5.71
CA SER A 23 -18.50 20.92 -7.02
C SER A 23 -17.42 20.10 -7.71
N GLU A 24 -16.22 20.07 -7.16
CA GLU A 24 -15.11 19.32 -7.72
C GLU A 24 -15.35 17.81 -7.56
N PRO A 25 -15.02 17.03 -8.58
CA PRO A 25 -15.23 15.59 -8.53
C PRO A 25 -14.22 14.91 -7.62
N VAL A 26 -14.70 14.00 -6.77
CA VAL A 26 -13.85 13.14 -5.96
C VAL A 26 -13.38 11.97 -6.82
N TRP A 27 -12.08 11.83 -7.00
CA TRP A 27 -11.48 10.71 -7.72
C TRP A 27 -10.85 9.72 -6.75
N ILE A 28 -11.20 8.45 -6.86
CA ILE A 28 -10.63 7.36 -6.07
C ILE A 28 -10.24 6.22 -7.01
N LEU A 29 -8.94 5.98 -7.17
CA LEU A 29 -8.38 4.84 -7.91
C LEU A 29 -9.11 4.53 -9.23
N GLY A 30 -9.19 5.54 -10.12
CA GLY A 30 -9.81 5.43 -11.44
C GLY A 30 -11.33 5.59 -11.48
N ARG A 31 -11.98 5.88 -10.35
CA ARG A 31 -13.43 6.12 -10.26
C ARG A 31 -13.69 7.58 -9.89
N LYS A 32 -14.65 8.19 -10.58
CA LYS A 32 -15.11 9.56 -10.36
C LYS A 32 -16.42 9.52 -9.57
N TYR A 33 -16.55 10.39 -8.59
CA TYR A 33 -17.73 10.53 -7.75
C TYR A 33 -18.10 12.00 -7.58
N SER A 34 -19.38 12.25 -7.32
CA SER A 34 -19.93 13.55 -6.91
C SER A 34 -20.24 13.52 -5.41
N ILE A 35 -19.69 14.45 -4.63
CA ILE A 35 -19.91 14.51 -3.18
C ILE A 35 -21.38 14.73 -2.80
N PHE A 36 -22.14 15.42 -3.65
CA PHE A 36 -23.55 15.74 -3.39
C PHE A 36 -24.49 14.54 -3.56
N THR A 37 -24.15 13.61 -4.45
CA THR A 37 -25.05 12.52 -4.87
C THR A 37 -24.52 11.14 -4.52
N GLU A 38 -23.22 10.99 -4.29
CA GLU A 38 -22.54 9.69 -4.17
C GLU A 38 -21.67 9.60 -2.90
N LYS A 39 -22.07 10.30 -1.82
CA LYS A 39 -21.32 10.34 -0.56
C LYS A 39 -21.16 8.94 0.06
N ASP A 40 -22.21 8.13 0.02
CA ASP A 40 -22.18 6.76 0.56
C ASP A 40 -21.27 5.84 -0.25
N GLU A 41 -21.23 6.02 -1.58
CA GLU A 41 -20.36 5.29 -2.50
C GLU A 41 -18.89 5.65 -2.29
N ILE A 42 -18.59 6.94 -2.05
CA ILE A 42 -17.26 7.43 -1.69
C ILE A 42 -16.80 6.74 -0.39
N LEU A 43 -17.61 6.81 0.67
CA LEU A 43 -17.28 6.20 1.96
C LEU A 43 -17.12 4.68 1.84
N SER A 44 -18.01 4.03 1.10
CA SER A 44 -17.96 2.60 0.82
C SER A 44 -16.68 2.21 0.10
N ASP A 45 -16.24 2.96 -0.91
CA ASP A 45 -15.02 2.65 -1.65
C ASP A 45 -13.75 2.82 -0.82
N VAL A 46 -13.67 3.92 -0.04
CA VAL A 46 -12.57 4.17 0.89
C VAL A 46 -12.51 3.07 1.96
N ALA A 47 -13.62 2.79 2.64
CA ALA A 47 -13.70 1.77 3.69
C ALA A 47 -13.47 0.34 3.18
N SER A 48 -13.63 0.11 1.87
CA SER A 48 -13.32 -1.17 1.24
C SER A 48 -11.84 -1.41 1.00
N ARG A 49 -10.99 -0.38 1.08
CA ARG A 49 -9.55 -0.55 0.89
C ARG A 49 -8.96 -1.27 2.10
N LEU A 50 -8.08 -2.24 1.85
CA LEU A 50 -7.37 -2.93 2.92
C LEU A 50 -6.39 -1.97 3.59
N TRP A 51 -6.71 -1.59 4.84
CA TRP A 51 -5.95 -0.63 5.61
C TRP A 51 -5.01 -1.33 6.59
N PHE A 52 -3.71 -1.08 6.45
CA PHE A 52 -2.68 -1.62 7.33
C PHE A 52 -2.03 -0.50 8.13
N THR A 53 -2.02 -0.67 9.44
CA THR A 53 -1.47 0.27 10.41
C THR A 53 -0.33 -0.36 11.18
N TYR A 54 0.34 0.43 12.01
CA TYR A 54 1.27 -0.10 13.00
C TYR A 54 0.61 -1.19 13.84
N ARG A 55 1.35 -2.26 14.08
CA ARG A 55 0.96 -3.36 14.96
C ARG A 55 2.03 -3.56 16.02
N LYS A 56 1.59 -4.16 17.11
CA LYS A 56 2.41 -4.55 18.25
C LYS A 56 2.03 -5.95 18.67
N ASN A 57 2.93 -6.59 19.42
CA ASN A 57 2.77 -7.95 19.93
C ASN A 57 2.68 -9.02 18.83
N PHE A 58 3.22 -8.75 17.64
CA PHE A 58 3.44 -9.81 16.65
C PHE A 58 4.70 -10.62 16.99
N PRO A 59 4.85 -11.86 16.48
CA PRO A 59 6.04 -12.68 16.73
C PRO A 59 7.34 -11.95 16.38
N ALA A 60 8.42 -12.09 17.15
CA ALA A 60 9.67 -11.38 16.88
C ALA A 60 10.19 -11.62 15.44
N ILE A 61 10.46 -10.53 14.72
CA ILE A 61 11.02 -10.57 13.36
C ILE A 61 12.41 -11.18 13.42
N GLY A 62 12.65 -12.27 12.67
CA GLY A 62 13.93 -12.99 12.73
C GLY A 62 14.19 -13.72 14.06
N GLY A 63 13.20 -13.86 14.94
CA GLY A 63 13.31 -14.55 16.23
C GLY A 63 13.76 -13.66 17.39
N THR A 64 14.58 -12.65 17.14
CA THR A 64 15.11 -11.72 18.16
C THR A 64 14.88 -10.24 17.85
N GLY A 65 14.34 -9.93 16.67
CA GLY A 65 14.07 -8.56 16.25
C GLY A 65 12.79 -7.97 16.86
N PRO A 66 12.34 -6.82 16.32
CA PRO A 66 11.17 -6.11 16.83
C PRO A 66 9.90 -6.97 16.86
N THR A 67 9.03 -6.70 17.83
CA THR A 67 7.65 -7.22 17.97
C THR A 67 6.59 -6.14 17.74
N SER A 68 7.05 -4.95 17.32
CA SER A 68 6.24 -3.80 16.92
C SER A 68 6.92 -3.07 15.77
N ASP A 69 6.12 -2.55 14.84
CA ASP A 69 6.59 -1.72 13.73
C ASP A 69 6.34 -0.23 13.93
N THR A 70 5.83 0.16 15.10
CA THR A 70 5.59 1.56 15.43
C THR A 70 6.86 2.40 15.32
N GLY A 71 6.77 3.53 14.63
CA GLY A 71 7.86 4.50 14.46
C GLY A 71 8.83 4.19 13.32
N TRP A 72 8.75 3.02 12.68
CA TRP A 72 9.64 2.69 11.55
C TRP A 72 8.95 1.97 10.38
N GLY A 73 7.75 1.40 10.60
CA GLY A 73 7.03 0.60 9.62
C GLY A 73 6.17 1.37 8.62
N CYS A 74 6.05 2.70 8.69
CA CYS A 74 5.02 3.45 7.96
C CYS A 74 5.06 3.22 6.45
N MET A 75 6.25 3.30 5.83
CA MET A 75 6.40 3.06 4.40
C MET A 75 6.13 1.60 4.03
N LEU A 76 6.49 0.65 4.92
CA LEU A 76 6.21 -0.77 4.71
C LEU A 76 4.70 -1.04 4.73
N ARG A 77 3.95 -0.39 5.63
CA ARG A 77 2.48 -0.44 5.67
C ARG A 77 1.85 0.19 4.44
N CYS A 78 2.37 1.31 3.94
CA CYS A 78 1.94 1.89 2.67
C CYS A 78 2.18 0.93 1.50
N GLY A 79 3.36 0.29 1.45
CA GLY A 79 3.68 -0.77 0.50
C GLY A 79 2.70 -1.96 0.57
N GLN A 80 2.34 -2.40 1.77
CA GLN A 80 1.31 -3.43 1.96
C GLN A 80 -0.04 -2.98 1.41
N MET A 81 -0.46 -1.73 1.66
CA MET A 81 -1.76 -1.23 1.20
C MET A 81 -1.86 -1.14 -0.33
N ILE A 82 -0.86 -0.56 -1.00
CA ILE A 82 -0.87 -0.46 -2.47
C ILE A 82 -0.76 -1.84 -3.14
N PHE A 83 0.00 -2.77 -2.55
CA PHE A 83 0.11 -4.12 -3.08
C PHE A 83 -1.14 -4.97 -2.81
N ALA A 84 -1.76 -4.80 -1.64
CA ALA A 84 -3.05 -5.41 -1.34
C ALA A 84 -4.15 -4.90 -2.26
N GLN A 85 -4.14 -3.60 -2.60
CA GLN A 85 -5.04 -3.04 -3.61
C GLN A 85 -4.89 -3.75 -4.95
N ALA A 86 -3.65 -4.03 -5.39
CA ALA A 86 -3.42 -4.79 -6.62
C ALA A 86 -4.00 -6.21 -6.54
N LEU A 87 -3.84 -6.88 -5.39
CA LEU A 87 -4.41 -8.22 -5.16
C LEU A 87 -5.94 -8.19 -5.09
N VAL A 88 -6.54 -7.15 -4.50
CA VAL A 88 -7.99 -6.92 -4.53
C VAL A 88 -8.46 -6.80 -5.98
N CYS A 89 -7.84 -5.93 -6.78
CA CYS A 89 -8.18 -5.81 -8.21
C CYS A 89 -8.04 -7.15 -8.95
N ARG A 90 -7.01 -7.94 -8.63
CA ARG A 90 -6.74 -9.23 -9.28
C ARG A 90 -7.72 -10.35 -8.87
N HIS A 91 -8.10 -10.43 -7.60
CA HIS A 91 -8.83 -11.57 -7.05
C HIS A 91 -10.30 -11.30 -6.74
N LEU A 92 -10.69 -10.03 -6.61
CA LEU A 92 -12.04 -9.58 -6.28
C LEU A 92 -12.61 -8.62 -7.35
N GLY A 93 -11.74 -7.92 -8.08
CA GLY A 93 -12.11 -6.89 -9.04
C GLY A 93 -12.21 -5.50 -8.38
N ARG A 94 -12.05 -4.44 -9.19
CA ARG A 94 -12.10 -3.03 -8.73
C ARG A 94 -13.48 -2.64 -8.17
N ASP A 95 -14.54 -3.30 -8.63
CA ASP A 95 -15.93 -3.03 -8.25
C ASP A 95 -16.34 -3.70 -6.96
N TRP A 96 -15.52 -4.62 -6.44
CA TRP A 96 -15.77 -5.20 -5.13
C TRP A 96 -15.77 -4.13 -4.03
N ARG A 97 -16.71 -4.25 -3.10
CA ARG A 97 -16.84 -3.42 -1.91
C ARG A 97 -16.99 -4.31 -0.68
N TRP A 98 -16.33 -3.91 0.40
CA TRP A 98 -16.50 -4.52 1.71
C TRP A 98 -17.80 -4.00 2.34
N THR A 99 -18.47 -4.86 3.10
CA THR A 99 -19.63 -4.44 3.89
C THR A 99 -19.60 -5.16 5.22
N GLN A 100 -19.71 -4.40 6.30
CA GLN A 100 -19.78 -4.96 7.64
C GLN A 100 -20.96 -5.94 7.74
N ARG A 101 -20.76 -7.06 8.43
CA ARG A 101 -21.79 -8.11 8.65
C ARG A 101 -22.26 -8.86 7.39
N LYS A 102 -21.69 -8.58 6.20
CA LYS A 102 -21.88 -9.45 5.03
C LYS A 102 -20.72 -10.44 4.90
N ARG A 103 -21.04 -11.68 4.52
CA ARG A 103 -20.02 -12.69 4.21
C ARG A 103 -19.21 -12.22 2.99
N GLN A 104 -17.90 -12.18 3.14
CA GLN A 104 -16.97 -11.85 2.06
C GLN A 104 -16.54 -13.13 1.32
N PRO A 105 -16.13 -13.03 0.04
CA PRO A 105 -15.60 -14.17 -0.70
C PRO A 105 -14.36 -14.78 -0.03
N ASP A 106 -14.13 -16.08 -0.19
CA ASP A 106 -12.95 -16.74 0.39
C ASP A 106 -11.63 -16.18 -0.17
N SER A 107 -11.66 -15.66 -1.40
CA SER A 107 -10.54 -14.92 -2.00
C SER A 107 -10.20 -13.63 -1.24
N TYR A 108 -11.17 -12.95 -0.62
CA TYR A 108 -10.91 -11.78 0.23
C TYR A 108 -10.09 -12.18 1.45
N PHE A 109 -10.49 -13.26 2.14
CA PHE A 109 -9.74 -13.77 3.29
C PHE A 109 -8.35 -14.27 2.89
N SER A 110 -8.21 -14.85 1.70
CA SER A 110 -6.92 -15.27 1.16
C SER A 110 -5.99 -14.08 0.91
N VAL A 111 -6.51 -12.99 0.33
CA VAL A 111 -5.76 -11.73 0.15
C VAL A 111 -5.38 -11.16 1.51
N LEU A 112 -6.33 -11.01 2.44
CA LEU A 112 -6.06 -10.47 3.78
C LEU A 112 -5.02 -11.31 4.54
N ASN A 113 -5.13 -12.63 4.48
CA ASN A 113 -4.22 -13.56 5.13
C ASN A 113 -2.77 -13.41 4.63
N ALA A 114 -2.58 -12.99 3.39
CA ALA A 114 -1.25 -12.74 2.84
C ALA A 114 -0.50 -11.58 3.53
N PHE A 115 -1.20 -10.68 4.25
CA PHE A 115 -0.62 -9.50 4.90
C PHE A 115 -0.61 -9.56 6.43
N ILE A 116 -1.20 -10.59 7.04
CA ILE A 116 -1.20 -10.74 8.50
C ILE A 116 0.24 -10.78 9.01
N ASP A 117 0.50 -10.17 10.17
CA ASP A 117 1.83 -10.07 10.78
C ASP A 117 2.29 -11.39 11.41
N ARG A 118 2.45 -12.40 10.55
CA ARG A 118 2.99 -13.71 10.85
C ARG A 118 4.04 -14.09 9.81
N LYS A 119 4.95 -14.98 10.20
CA LYS A 119 6.08 -15.40 9.35
C LYS A 119 5.65 -16.23 8.14
N ASP A 120 4.48 -16.88 8.20
CA ASP A 120 3.89 -17.71 7.15
C ASP A 120 3.12 -16.92 6.08
N SER A 121 2.77 -15.65 6.36
CA SER A 121 2.09 -14.76 5.41
C SER A 121 3.07 -14.13 4.42
N TYR A 122 2.75 -14.20 3.12
CA TYR A 122 3.64 -13.82 2.01
C TYR A 122 4.19 -12.38 2.08
N TYR A 123 3.33 -11.43 2.43
CA TYR A 123 3.60 -10.00 2.43
C TYR A 123 3.50 -9.41 3.83
N SER A 124 3.76 -10.23 4.86
CA SER A 124 3.79 -9.74 6.25
C SER A 124 4.95 -8.80 6.49
N ILE A 125 4.86 -8.02 7.58
CA ILE A 125 5.97 -7.17 8.03
C ILE A 125 7.25 -7.98 8.30
N HIS A 126 7.12 -9.27 8.64
CA HIS A 126 8.26 -10.18 8.82
C HIS A 126 8.99 -10.46 7.52
N GLN A 127 8.24 -10.77 6.45
CA GLN A 127 8.84 -11.08 5.15
C GLN A 127 9.42 -9.83 4.51
N ILE A 128 8.67 -8.72 4.52
CA ILE A 128 9.15 -7.44 4.00
C ILE A 128 10.37 -6.95 4.78
N GLY A 129 10.30 -6.95 6.12
CA GLY A 129 11.41 -6.53 6.97
C GLY A 129 12.67 -7.37 6.78
N ARG A 130 12.55 -8.68 6.51
CA ARG A 130 13.69 -9.54 6.21
C ARG A 130 14.33 -9.19 4.87
N LEU A 131 13.52 -8.98 3.83
CA LEU A 131 14.01 -8.60 2.50
C LEU A 131 14.76 -7.26 2.56
N CYS A 132 14.19 -6.27 3.26
CA CYS A 132 14.81 -4.95 3.43
C CYS A 132 16.06 -4.96 4.30
N ARG A 133 16.28 -5.97 5.16
CA ARG A 133 17.53 -6.13 5.93
C ARG A 133 18.65 -6.76 5.13
N THR A 134 18.33 -7.55 4.10
CA THR A 134 19.32 -8.11 3.17
C THR A 134 19.81 -7.09 2.14
N SER A 135 19.11 -5.96 2.01
CA SER A 135 19.66 -4.72 1.44
C SER A 135 20.31 -3.91 2.56
N VAL A 136 21.60 -3.64 2.45
CA VAL A 136 22.41 -2.82 3.38
C VAL A 136 21.68 -1.49 3.70
N PRO A 137 21.75 -0.94 4.93
CA PRO A 137 21.10 0.34 5.23
C PRO A 137 21.77 1.44 4.43
N CYS A 138 21.02 2.12 3.57
CA CYS A 138 21.52 3.29 2.85
C CYS A 138 21.58 4.50 3.79
N ALA A 139 22.72 4.69 4.46
CA ALA A 139 23.17 6.03 4.84
C ALA A 139 24.06 6.54 3.70
N GLY A 140 23.49 7.36 2.81
CA GLY A 140 24.21 7.94 1.67
C GLY A 140 24.35 6.96 0.50
N ALA A 141 23.66 7.26 -0.59
CA ALA A 141 23.72 6.50 -1.83
C ALA A 141 25.17 6.40 -2.35
N THR A 142 25.75 5.20 -2.29
CA THR A 142 26.85 4.77 -3.15
C THR A 142 26.40 3.50 -3.84
N ALA A 143 26.28 3.58 -5.17
CA ALA A 143 25.96 2.44 -6.01
C ALA A 143 27.19 1.54 -6.09
N PHE A 144 27.13 0.39 -5.42
CA PHE A 144 28.04 -0.73 -5.68
C PHE A 144 27.49 -1.56 -6.86
N PRO A 145 28.37 -2.23 -7.63
CA PRO A 145 28.02 -2.77 -8.93
C PRO A 145 26.89 -3.78 -8.80
N ALA A 146 25.97 -3.72 -9.76
CA ALA A 146 24.87 -4.66 -9.86
C ALA A 146 25.44 -6.09 -9.93
N ASP A 147 25.15 -6.88 -8.91
CA ASP A 147 25.39 -8.31 -8.92
C ASP A 147 24.55 -8.91 -10.06
N SER A 148 25.22 -9.45 -11.08
CA SER A 148 24.64 -9.83 -12.38
C SER A 148 23.60 -10.95 -12.28
N ASP A 149 23.47 -11.60 -11.12
CA ASP A 149 22.53 -12.70 -10.90
C ASP A 149 21.20 -12.29 -10.25
N ARG A 150 21.05 -11.02 -9.84
CA ARG A 150 19.77 -10.53 -9.27
C ARG A 150 18.81 -10.15 -10.38
N HIS A 151 18.11 -11.15 -10.90
CA HIS A 151 16.98 -10.93 -11.79
C HIS A 151 15.97 -9.97 -11.14
N CYS A 152 15.84 -8.77 -11.70
CA CYS A 152 14.92 -7.71 -11.27
C CYS A 152 13.45 -8.16 -11.36
N ASN A 153 13.19 -9.19 -12.16
CA ASN A 153 11.93 -9.88 -12.27
C ASN A 153 12.04 -11.15 -11.44
N GLY A 154 11.50 -11.16 -10.22
CA GLY A 154 11.51 -12.31 -9.32
C GLY A 154 10.89 -13.57 -9.94
N PHE A 155 11.67 -14.30 -10.73
CA PHE A 155 11.44 -15.68 -11.11
C PHE A 155 12.24 -16.55 -10.14
N PRO A 156 11.66 -17.00 -9.02
CA PRO A 156 12.26 -18.12 -8.33
C PRO A 156 12.22 -19.31 -9.29
N ALA A 157 13.40 -19.80 -9.67
CA ALA A 157 13.56 -21.04 -10.41
C ALA A 157 12.79 -22.14 -9.66
N GLY A 158 11.73 -22.69 -10.27
CA GLY A 158 10.86 -23.71 -9.67
C GLY A 158 9.41 -23.32 -9.41
N ALA A 159 9.00 -22.05 -9.58
CA ALA A 159 7.59 -21.63 -9.48
C ALA A 159 6.82 -21.77 -10.81
N GLU A 160 7.13 -22.78 -11.62
CA GLU A 160 6.30 -23.13 -12.77
C GLU A 160 5.01 -23.80 -12.28
N VAL A 161 3.98 -22.98 -12.07
CA VAL A 161 2.61 -23.47 -12.01
C VAL A 161 2.26 -23.96 -13.42
N THR A 162 2.23 -25.27 -13.59
CA THR A 162 2.00 -26.01 -14.85
C THR A 162 0.60 -25.81 -15.44
N ASN A 163 -0.23 -24.96 -14.84
CA ASN A 163 -1.59 -24.69 -15.30
C ASN A 163 -1.87 -23.18 -15.19
N ARG A 164 -1.31 -22.38 -16.11
CA ARG A 164 -1.62 -20.95 -16.16
C ARG A 164 -2.98 -20.76 -16.84
N PRO A 165 -3.99 -20.18 -16.17
CA PRO A 165 -5.30 -19.96 -16.76
C PRO A 165 -5.32 -18.86 -17.83
N SER A 166 -4.25 -18.08 -17.98
CA SER A 166 -4.12 -17.00 -18.97
C SER A 166 -2.70 -16.97 -19.52
N PRO A 167 -2.51 -16.65 -20.82
CA PRO A 167 -1.20 -16.44 -21.41
C PRO A 167 -0.47 -15.22 -20.80
N TRP A 168 -1.22 -14.29 -20.18
CA TRP A 168 -0.67 -13.07 -19.59
C TRP A 168 -0.72 -13.10 -18.07
N ARG A 169 0.42 -12.83 -17.42
CA ARG A 169 0.48 -12.63 -15.97
C ARG A 169 -0.02 -11.20 -15.66
N PRO A 170 -0.99 -11.04 -14.75
CA PRO A 170 -1.39 -9.72 -14.28
C PRO A 170 -0.17 -8.93 -13.81
N LEU A 171 -0.06 -7.68 -14.29
CA LEU A 171 1.09 -6.81 -14.06
C LEU A 171 0.77 -5.82 -12.94
N VAL A 172 1.68 -5.72 -11.97
CA VAL A 172 1.74 -4.60 -11.03
C VAL A 172 2.89 -3.72 -11.46
N LEU A 173 2.60 -2.54 -12.01
CA LEU A 173 3.59 -1.58 -12.47
C LEU A 173 3.79 -0.50 -11.40
N LEU A 174 5.00 -0.43 -10.83
CA LEU A 174 5.39 0.59 -9.86
C LEU A 174 6.46 1.48 -10.50
N ILE A 175 6.26 2.80 -10.45
CA ILE A 175 7.18 3.77 -11.05
C ILE A 175 7.66 4.69 -9.92
N PRO A 176 8.84 4.44 -9.32
CA PRO A 176 9.43 5.32 -8.32
C PRO A 176 9.84 6.65 -8.95
N LEU A 177 9.42 7.77 -8.36
CA LEU A 177 9.68 9.11 -8.89
C LEU A 177 10.16 10.05 -7.80
N ARG A 178 10.93 11.07 -8.21
CA ARG A 178 11.27 12.25 -7.40
C ARG A 178 10.85 13.50 -8.17
N LEU A 179 9.71 14.08 -7.79
CA LEU A 179 9.05 15.17 -8.52
C LEU A 179 9.54 16.58 -8.12
N GLY A 180 10.64 16.65 -7.38
CA GLY A 180 11.28 17.90 -6.97
C GLY A 180 12.36 17.70 -5.92
N LEU A 181 12.99 18.80 -5.49
CA LEU A 181 14.06 18.77 -4.50
C LEU A 181 13.48 18.72 -3.07
N THR A 182 12.63 19.69 -2.75
CA THR A 182 11.94 19.85 -1.47
C THR A 182 10.45 19.62 -1.63
N ASP A 183 9.87 20.22 -2.65
CA ASP A 183 8.44 20.23 -2.94
C ASP A 183 8.18 19.70 -4.36
N ILE A 184 6.96 19.24 -4.60
CA ILE A 184 6.55 18.80 -5.94
C ILE A 184 6.47 20.03 -6.84
N ASN A 185 7.15 19.99 -7.99
CA ASN A 185 7.03 21.05 -8.98
C ASN A 185 5.59 21.09 -9.52
N GLU A 186 4.97 22.27 -9.54
CA GLU A 186 3.57 22.47 -9.97
C GLU A 186 3.28 21.92 -11.37
N ALA A 187 4.28 21.91 -12.26
CA ALA A 187 4.16 21.33 -13.59
C ALA A 187 3.74 19.85 -13.58
N TYR A 188 3.99 19.12 -12.48
CA TYR A 188 3.62 17.71 -12.34
C TYR A 188 2.24 17.49 -11.68
N VAL A 189 1.62 18.52 -11.11
CA VAL A 189 0.38 18.37 -10.32
C VAL A 189 -0.74 17.78 -11.17
N GLU A 190 -0.95 18.31 -12.38
CA GLU A 190 -2.02 17.81 -13.25
C GLU A 190 -1.73 16.40 -13.76
N THR A 191 -0.47 16.09 -14.05
CA THR A 191 -0.06 14.72 -14.44
C THR A 191 -0.31 13.74 -13.28
N LEU A 192 -0.04 14.15 -12.04
CA LEU A 192 -0.29 13.34 -10.86
C LEU A 192 -1.78 13.12 -10.61
N LYS A 193 -2.63 14.14 -10.82
CA LYS A 193 -4.09 14.00 -10.80
C LYS A 193 -4.55 12.97 -11.83
N HIS A 194 -4.06 13.04 -13.06
CA HIS A 194 -4.38 12.06 -14.11
C HIS A 194 -3.99 10.62 -13.73
N CYS A 195 -2.90 10.40 -12.97
CA CYS A 195 -2.56 9.07 -12.46
C CYS A 195 -3.65 8.47 -11.57
N PHE A 196 -4.46 9.27 -10.87
CA PHE A 196 -5.61 8.81 -10.08
C PHE A 196 -6.87 8.60 -10.92
N MET A 197 -6.92 9.12 -12.14
CA MET A 197 -8.10 9.03 -13.03
C MET A 197 -8.11 7.77 -13.89
N MET A 198 -6.97 7.11 -14.07
CA MET A 198 -6.84 5.90 -14.89
C MET A 198 -7.56 4.70 -14.24
N PRO A 199 -8.29 3.85 -15.01
CA PRO A 199 -8.90 2.63 -14.49
C PRO A 199 -7.90 1.65 -13.82
N GLN A 200 -6.63 1.71 -14.23
CA GLN A 200 -5.54 0.88 -13.72
C GLN A 200 -4.88 1.47 -12.47
N SER A 201 -5.30 2.65 -12.02
CA SER A 201 -4.68 3.35 -10.91
C SER A 201 -4.69 2.51 -9.64
N LEU A 202 -3.49 2.30 -9.08
CA LEU A 202 -3.30 1.73 -7.75
C LEU A 202 -3.04 2.81 -6.71
N GLY A 203 -3.08 4.09 -7.09
CA GLY A 203 -2.73 5.21 -6.22
C GLY A 203 -1.22 5.43 -6.11
N VAL A 204 -0.82 6.21 -5.10
CA VAL A 204 0.56 6.64 -4.89
C VAL A 204 0.94 6.39 -3.43
N ILE A 205 2.15 5.90 -3.19
CA ILE A 205 2.75 5.85 -1.85
C ILE A 205 3.90 6.84 -1.76
N GLY A 206 4.00 7.54 -0.63
CA GLY A 206 5.01 8.57 -0.45
C GLY A 206 4.88 9.24 0.91
N GLY A 207 5.58 10.34 1.10
CA GLY A 207 5.51 11.14 2.33
C GLY A 207 6.88 11.46 2.92
N LYS A 208 6.87 12.13 4.06
CA LYS A 208 8.08 12.50 4.80
C LYS A 208 8.54 11.34 5.69
N PRO A 209 9.81 11.32 6.14
CA PRO A 209 10.26 10.32 7.11
C PRO A 209 9.29 10.22 8.30
N ASN A 210 8.94 8.98 8.67
CA ASN A 210 7.97 8.65 9.74
C ASN A 210 6.52 9.14 9.51
N SER A 211 6.21 9.63 8.31
CA SER A 211 4.89 10.16 7.92
C SER A 211 4.57 9.76 6.48
N ALA A 212 4.62 8.45 6.22
CA ALA A 212 4.27 7.87 4.92
C ALA A 212 2.76 7.63 4.80
N HIS A 213 2.22 7.89 3.62
CA HIS A 213 0.80 7.82 3.31
C HIS A 213 0.57 7.01 2.04
N TYR A 214 -0.58 6.37 1.97
CA TYR A 214 -1.11 5.77 0.74
C TYR A 214 -2.22 6.69 0.21
N PHE A 215 -1.89 7.45 -0.81
CA PHE A 215 -2.81 8.34 -1.50
C PHE A 215 -3.64 7.50 -2.48
N ILE A 216 -4.95 7.49 -2.29
CA ILE A 216 -5.90 6.71 -3.11
C ILE A 216 -6.68 7.55 -4.11
N GLY A 217 -6.52 8.87 -4.09
CA GLY A 217 -7.39 9.78 -4.78
C GLY A 217 -7.10 11.24 -4.49
N TYR A 218 -7.94 12.11 -5.05
CA TYR A 218 -7.97 13.54 -4.79
C TYR A 218 -9.40 14.08 -4.93
N VAL A 219 -9.64 15.26 -4.36
CA VAL A 219 -10.82 16.12 -4.58
C VAL A 219 -10.32 17.51 -4.88
#